data_AF-A0A1X4IAT6-F1
#
_entry.id   AF-A0A1X4IAT6-F1
#
_cell.length_a   1.000
_cell.length_b   1.000
_cell.length_c   1.000
_cell.angle_alpha   90.00
_cell.angle_beta   90.00
_cell.angle_gamma   90.00
#
_symmetry.space_group_name_H-M   'P 1'
#
loop_
_entity.id
_entity.type
_entity.pdbx_description
1 polymer ?
#
loop_
_entity_poly.entity_id
_entity_poly.type
_entity_poly.pdbx_seq_one_letter_code
_entity_poly.pdbx_strand_id
1 'polypeptide(L)'
;MFWVPLLLLAWAVAGVACLRLCLAAVRGAAVAGSDAGAGRDLTLYEAAFLSGGPGRVADVTLVAMARQRRLLLAHTGWATVVDPRGRDEMERSVIGAIGPQGQSPLAPVRAAAATADAVRGIAERLVGAGLAVPDGSGTTVAEAVRQV
;
A
#
# COMPACT_ATOMS: atom_id res chain seq x y z
N MET A 1 -51.69 16.73 13.67
CA MET A 1 -51.10 17.40 12.49
C MET A 1 -49.56 17.46 12.51
N PHE A 2 -48.87 16.99 13.57
CA PHE A 2 -47.39 16.93 13.66
C PHE A 2 -46.73 15.76 12.91
N TRP A 3 -47.51 14.77 12.50
CA TRP A 3 -47.00 13.58 11.81
C TRP A 3 -46.55 13.85 10.37
N VAL A 4 -47.25 14.75 9.67
CA VAL A 4 -46.91 15.14 8.29
C VAL A 4 -45.54 15.83 8.21
N PRO A 5 -45.20 16.83 9.06
CA PRO A 5 -43.87 17.42 9.04
C PRO A 5 -42.77 16.45 9.50
N LEU A 6 -43.05 15.54 10.45
CA LEU A 6 -42.11 14.47 10.84
C LEU A 6 -41.82 13.50 9.69
N LEU A 7 -42.84 13.12 8.92
CA LEU A 7 -42.70 12.20 7.78
C LEU A 7 -41.92 12.86 6.64
N LEU A 8 -42.17 14.15 6.37
CA LEU A 8 -41.41 14.95 5.40
C LEU A 8 -39.94 15.10 5.81
N LEU A 9 -39.67 15.32 7.10
CA LEU A 9 -38.30 15.42 7.61
C LEU A 9 -37.55 14.09 7.44
N ALA A 10 -38.18 12.96 7.77
CA ALA A 10 -37.58 11.64 7.59
C ALA A 10 -37.27 11.33 6.12
N TRP A 11 -38.18 11.67 5.20
CA TRP A 11 -37.97 11.53 3.76
C TRP A 11 -36.83 12.41 3.25
N ALA A 12 -36.74 13.65 3.74
CA ALA A 12 -35.66 14.55 3.38
C ALA A 12 -34.30 14.03 3.86
N VAL A 13 -34.20 13.52 5.09
CA VAL A 13 -32.97 12.93 5.63
C VAL A 13 -32.56 11.69 4.82
N ALA A 14 -33.51 10.81 4.51
CA ALA A 14 -33.25 9.62 3.68
C ALA A 14 -32.79 9.99 2.27
N GLY A 15 -33.41 10.99 1.65
CA GLY A 15 -33.02 11.51 0.33
C GLY A 15 -31.63 12.12 0.33
N VAL A 16 -31.28 12.91 1.36
CA VAL A 16 -29.96 13.51 1.52
C VAL A 16 -28.89 12.43 1.74
N ALA A 17 -29.16 11.43 2.57
CA ALA A 17 -28.24 10.31 2.79
C ALA A 17 -28.00 9.54 1.49
N CYS A 18 -29.08 9.16 0.77
CA CYS A 18 -28.99 8.47 -0.51
C CYS A 18 -28.19 9.28 -1.54
N LEU A 19 -28.46 10.59 -1.66
CA LEU A 19 -27.72 11.46 -2.57
C LEU A 19 -26.24 11.56 -2.20
N ARG A 20 -25.91 11.65 -0.91
CA ARG A 20 -24.51 11.67 -0.46
C ARG A 20 -23.80 10.37 -0.76
N LEU A 21 -24.45 9.22 -0.58
CA LEU A 21 -23.91 7.92 -0.95
C LEU A 21 -23.68 7.82 -2.46
N CYS A 22 -24.66 8.23 -3.29
CA CYS A 22 -24.51 8.26 -4.74
C CYS A 22 -23.36 9.16 -5.18
N LEU A 23 -23.22 10.35 -4.60
CA LEU A 23 -22.13 11.27 -4.93
C LEU A 23 -20.76 10.75 -4.46
N ALA A 24 -20.69 10.08 -3.32
CA ALA A 24 -19.46 9.43 -2.86
C ALA A 24 -19.04 8.29 -3.81
N ALA A 25 -20.00 7.46 -4.24
CA ALA A 25 -19.76 6.38 -5.18
C ALA A 25 -19.29 6.89 -6.55
N VAL A 26 -19.96 7.93 -7.09
CA VAL A 26 -19.60 8.52 -8.39
C VAL A 26 -18.24 9.23 -8.34
N ARG A 27 -17.91 9.91 -7.24
CA ARG A 27 -16.58 10.51 -7.05
C ARG A 27 -15.48 9.45 -6.98
N GLY A 28 -15.72 8.34 -6.28
CA GLY A 28 -14.80 7.20 -6.25
C GLY A 28 -14.58 6.60 -7.65
N ALA A 29 -15.66 6.42 -8.42
CA ALA A 29 -15.59 5.92 -9.78
C ALA A 29 -14.89 6.88 -10.76
N ALA A 30 -15.10 8.20 -10.62
CA ALA A 30 -14.47 9.20 -11.46
C ALA A 30 -12.96 9.33 -11.23
N VAL A 31 -12.50 9.15 -9.98
CA VAL A 31 -11.05 9.10 -9.67
C VAL A 31 -10.40 7.84 -10.24
N ALA A 32 -11.13 6.71 -10.28
CA ALA A 32 -10.64 5.48 -10.90
C ALA A 32 -10.66 5.52 -12.44
N GLY A 33 -11.53 6.35 -13.04
CA GLY A 33 -11.85 6.32 -14.47
C GLY A 33 -10.94 7.15 -15.39
N SER A 34 -10.11 8.05 -14.87
CA SER A 34 -9.41 9.00 -15.75
C SER A 34 -8.06 8.55 -16.31
N ASP A 35 -7.36 7.56 -15.74
CA ASP A 35 -6.06 7.10 -16.27
C ASP A 35 -5.65 5.71 -15.73
N ALA A 36 -6.60 4.78 -15.57
CA ALA A 36 -6.25 3.41 -15.22
C ALA A 36 -5.47 2.81 -16.41
N GLY A 37 -4.14 2.70 -16.24
CA GLY A 37 -3.17 2.24 -17.23
C GLY A 37 -3.43 0.80 -17.72
N ALA A 38 -4.44 0.63 -18.57
CA ALA A 38 -4.93 -0.62 -19.13
C ALA A 38 -3.95 -1.30 -20.11
N GLY A 39 -2.66 -0.97 -20.06
CA GLY A 39 -1.61 -1.56 -20.88
C GLY A 39 -0.22 -1.61 -20.24
N ARG A 40 -0.06 -1.27 -18.96
CA ARG A 40 1.23 -1.42 -18.25
C ARG A 40 1.24 -2.70 -17.44
N ASP A 41 2.18 -3.59 -17.77
CA ASP A 41 2.49 -4.73 -16.91
C ASP A 41 3.00 -4.23 -15.55
N LEU A 42 2.38 -4.74 -14.48
CA LEU A 42 2.80 -4.46 -13.11
C LEU A 42 4.19 -5.04 -12.88
N THR A 43 5.08 -4.25 -12.28
CA THR A 43 6.34 -4.79 -11.80
C THR A 43 6.10 -5.78 -10.66
N LEU A 44 7.06 -6.68 -10.42
CA LEU A 44 6.99 -7.63 -9.31
C LEU A 44 6.76 -6.94 -7.96
N TYR A 45 7.39 -5.79 -7.73
CA TYR A 45 7.25 -5.02 -6.48
C TYR A 45 5.88 -4.33 -6.37
N GLU A 46 5.35 -3.80 -7.47
CA GLU A 46 3.99 -3.23 -7.51
C GLU A 46 2.93 -4.32 -7.25
N ALA A 47 3.05 -5.49 -7.88
CA ALA A 47 2.18 -6.63 -7.63
C ALA A 47 2.30 -7.12 -6.18
N ALA A 48 3.52 -7.18 -5.62
CA ALA A 48 3.74 -7.52 -4.23
C ALA A 48 3.06 -6.50 -3.28
N PHE A 49 3.18 -5.21 -3.58
CA PHE A 49 2.54 -4.14 -2.80
C PHE A 49 1.02 -4.27 -2.83
N LEU A 50 0.42 -4.48 -4.00
CA LEU A 50 -1.03 -4.67 -4.10
C LEU A 50 -1.51 -5.94 -3.39
N SER A 51 -0.69 -7.00 -3.37
CA SER A 51 -1.04 -8.28 -2.73
C SER A 51 -0.93 -8.29 -1.20
N GLY A 52 -0.13 -7.39 -0.61
CA GLY A 52 0.18 -7.46 0.83
C GLY A 52 0.89 -6.26 1.42
N GLY A 53 0.87 -5.13 0.72
CA GLY A 53 1.42 -3.86 1.16
C GLY A 53 2.95 -3.82 1.24
N PRO A 54 3.50 -2.84 1.97
CA PRO A 54 4.95 -2.57 2.02
C PRO A 54 5.77 -3.74 2.56
N GLY A 55 5.24 -4.46 3.56
CA GLY A 55 5.91 -5.63 4.12
C GLY A 55 6.11 -6.75 3.10
N ARG A 56 5.14 -6.95 2.20
CA ARG A 56 5.24 -7.97 1.14
C ARG A 56 6.29 -7.62 0.09
N VAL A 57 6.47 -6.34 -0.21
CA VAL A 57 7.54 -5.86 -1.10
C VAL A 57 8.92 -6.19 -0.51
N ALA A 58 9.12 -5.92 0.78
CA ALA A 58 10.34 -6.26 1.49
C ALA A 58 10.61 -7.78 1.46
N ASP A 59 9.59 -8.59 1.74
CA ASP A 59 9.71 -10.06 1.72
C ASP A 59 10.09 -10.60 0.34
N VAL A 60 9.44 -10.12 -0.71
CA VAL A 60 9.74 -10.53 -2.09
C VAL A 60 11.17 -10.12 -2.48
N THR A 61 11.61 -8.94 -2.08
CA THR A 61 12.99 -8.46 -2.33
C THR A 61 14.01 -9.36 -1.63
N LEU A 62 13.82 -9.62 -0.33
CA LEU A 62 14.70 -10.47 0.48
C LEU A 62 14.79 -11.89 -0.10
N VAL A 63 13.66 -12.49 -0.44
CA VAL A 63 13.61 -13.85 -1.02
C VAL A 63 14.22 -13.87 -2.42
N ALA A 64 13.96 -12.86 -3.25
CA ALA A 64 14.54 -12.77 -4.59
C ALA A 64 16.07 -12.68 -4.53
N MET A 65 16.61 -11.81 -3.67
CA MET A 65 18.05 -11.70 -3.45
C MET A 65 18.66 -12.99 -2.89
N ALA A 66 17.97 -13.66 -1.96
CA ALA A 66 18.43 -14.93 -1.40
C ALA A 66 18.48 -16.04 -2.46
N ARG A 67 17.45 -16.14 -3.31
CA ARG A 67 17.42 -17.10 -4.45
C ARG A 67 18.53 -16.84 -5.47
N GLN A 68 18.90 -15.57 -5.64
CA GLN A 68 20.02 -15.17 -6.50
C GLN A 68 21.39 -15.29 -5.82
N ARG A 69 21.46 -15.83 -4.59
CA ARG A 69 22.68 -15.98 -3.77
C ARG A 69 23.39 -14.66 -3.44
N ARG A 70 22.62 -13.58 -3.34
CA ARG A 70 23.12 -12.23 -3.02
C ARG A 70 22.89 -11.86 -1.57
N LEU A 71 21.93 -12.51 -0.93
CA LEU A 71 21.78 -12.56 0.52
C LEU A 71 21.82 -14.02 0.99
N LEU A 72 22.33 -14.23 2.19
CA LEU A 72 22.12 -15.45 2.96
C LEU A 72 21.11 -15.14 4.06
N LEU A 73 19.99 -15.85 4.04
CA LEU A 73 18.99 -15.80 5.11
C LEU A 73 19.22 -17.02 5.99
N ALA A 74 19.79 -16.81 7.17
CA ALA A 74 20.07 -17.87 8.11
C ALA A 74 18.78 -18.33 8.79
N HIS A 75 18.68 -19.64 9.05
CA HIS A 75 17.58 -20.23 9.82
C HIS A 75 17.48 -19.69 11.26
N THR A 76 18.53 -19.05 11.75
CA THR A 76 18.59 -18.36 13.04
C THR A 76 17.96 -16.96 13.02
N GLY A 77 17.41 -16.52 11.89
CA GLY A 77 16.77 -15.22 11.75
C GLY A 77 17.74 -14.06 11.46
N TRP A 78 18.88 -14.35 10.84
CA TRP A 78 19.86 -13.36 10.41
C TRP A 78 19.88 -13.21 8.89
N ALA A 79 20.14 -12.00 8.42
CA ALA A 79 20.42 -11.70 7.01
C ALA A 79 21.89 -11.30 6.86
N THR A 80 22.59 -11.91 5.92
CA THR A 80 23.99 -11.60 5.58
C THR A 80 24.09 -11.23 4.11
N VAL A 81 24.77 -10.12 3.82
CA VAL A 81 25.05 -9.68 2.46
C VAL A 81 26.19 -10.51 1.89
N VAL A 82 25.92 -11.21 0.78
CA VAL A 82 26.91 -11.99 0.03
C VAL A 82 27.47 -11.16 -1.13
N ASP A 83 26.60 -10.40 -1.80
CA ASP A 83 26.97 -9.46 -2.86
C ASP A 83 26.42 -8.06 -2.55
N PRO A 84 27.28 -7.07 -2.26
CA PRO A 84 26.85 -5.73 -1.85
C PRO A 84 26.39 -4.84 -3.02
N ARG A 85 26.44 -5.31 -4.28
CA ARG A 85 26.01 -4.50 -5.42
C ARG A 85 24.51 -4.59 -5.64
N GLY A 86 23.73 -3.66 -5.07
CA GLY A 86 22.29 -3.55 -5.34
C GLY A 86 22.00 -3.15 -6.79
N ARG A 87 21.15 -3.92 -7.50
CA ARG A 87 20.81 -3.71 -8.92
C ARG A 87 19.68 -2.73 -9.11
N ASP A 88 18.78 -2.67 -8.15
CA ASP A 88 17.66 -1.73 -8.12
C ASP A 88 17.62 -0.99 -6.77
N GLU A 89 16.65 -0.09 -6.63
CA GLU A 89 16.50 0.73 -5.43
C GLU A 89 16.10 -0.09 -4.20
N MET A 90 15.22 -1.08 -4.37
CA MET A 90 14.78 -1.95 -3.28
C MET A 90 15.93 -2.79 -2.73
N GLU A 91 16.74 -3.38 -3.60
CA GLU A 91 17.91 -4.14 -3.19
C GLU A 91 18.94 -3.26 -2.47
N ARG A 92 19.17 -2.03 -2.97
CA ARG A 92 20.04 -1.05 -2.30
C ARG A 92 19.49 -0.68 -0.91
N SER A 93 18.18 -0.51 -0.76
CA SER A 93 17.55 -0.27 0.53
C SER A 93 17.73 -1.44 1.50
N VAL A 94 17.61 -2.69 1.03
CA VAL A 94 17.84 -3.89 1.87
C VAL A 94 19.30 -3.99 2.31
N ILE A 95 20.25 -3.78 1.40
CA ILE A 95 21.69 -3.79 1.71
C ILE A 95 22.02 -2.68 2.71
N GLY A 96 21.48 -1.47 2.49
CA GLY A 96 21.62 -0.34 3.41
C GLY A 96 21.03 -0.63 4.80
N ALA A 97 19.87 -1.31 4.87
CA ALA A 97 19.23 -1.69 6.12
C ALA A 97 20.01 -2.76 6.91
N ILE A 98 20.77 -3.63 6.21
CA ILE A 98 21.69 -4.57 6.87
C ILE A 98 22.92 -3.84 7.43
N GLY A 99 23.35 -2.77 6.75
CA GLY A 99 24.43 -1.91 7.22
C GLY A 99 25.83 -2.42 6.88
N PRO A 100 26.87 -1.64 7.21
CA PRO A 100 28.25 -1.88 6.77
C PRO A 100 28.89 -3.15 7.36
N GLN A 101 28.34 -3.67 8.46
CA GLN A 101 28.77 -4.93 9.08
C GLN A 101 28.44 -6.15 8.19
N GLY A 102 27.59 -5.97 7.18
CA GLY A 102 27.23 -7.02 6.22
C GLY A 102 26.33 -8.11 6.80
N GLN A 103 25.95 -8.03 8.08
CA GLN A 103 25.00 -8.94 8.71
C GLN A 103 24.15 -8.23 9.77
N SER A 104 22.87 -8.59 9.85
CA SER A 104 21.91 -7.99 10.79
C SER A 104 20.73 -8.93 11.04
N PRO A 105 20.04 -8.86 12.20
CA PRO A 105 18.81 -9.61 12.42
C PRO A 105 17.76 -9.30 11.35
N LEU A 106 17.05 -10.32 10.88
CA LEU A 106 16.14 -10.21 9.74
C LEU A 106 14.92 -9.33 10.03
N ALA A 107 14.36 -9.40 11.24
CA ALA A 107 13.16 -8.66 11.61
C ALA A 107 13.32 -7.12 11.46
N PRO A 108 14.36 -6.46 12.02
CA PRO A 108 14.57 -5.03 11.82
C PRO A 108 14.92 -4.69 10.38
N VAL A 109 15.67 -5.54 9.66
CA VAL A 109 15.96 -5.34 8.23
C VAL A 109 14.67 -5.32 7.41
N ARG A 110 13.77 -6.29 7.65
CA ARG A 110 12.45 -6.37 7.00
C ARG A 110 11.61 -5.12 7.29
N ALA A 111 11.57 -4.68 8.55
CA ALA A 111 10.83 -3.49 8.93
C ALA A 111 11.38 -2.23 8.24
N ALA A 112 12.70 -2.04 8.28
CA ALA A 112 13.36 -0.90 7.64
C ALA A 112 13.18 -0.90 6.11
N ALA A 113 13.30 -2.06 5.46
CA ALA A 113 13.08 -2.21 4.03
C ALA A 113 11.62 -1.93 3.63
N ALA A 114 10.65 -2.30 4.46
CA ALA A 114 9.23 -2.02 4.21
C ALA A 114 8.92 -0.51 4.29
N THR A 115 9.66 0.25 5.11
CA THR A 115 9.49 1.71 5.24
C THR A 115 10.44 2.52 4.36
N ALA A 116 11.20 1.87 3.47
CA ALA A 116 12.18 2.54 2.63
C ALA A 116 11.51 3.48 1.61
N ASP A 117 12.24 4.52 1.21
CA ASP A 117 11.76 5.50 0.23
C ASP A 117 11.37 4.84 -1.11
N ALA A 118 12.08 3.78 -1.50
CA ALA A 118 11.73 2.97 -2.67
C ALA A 118 10.31 2.40 -2.61
N VAL A 119 9.86 1.96 -1.42
CA VAL A 119 8.50 1.45 -1.20
C VAL A 119 7.49 2.59 -1.21
N ARG A 120 7.84 3.74 -0.64
CA ARG A 120 6.99 4.95 -0.72
C ARG A 120 6.78 5.39 -2.17
N GLY A 121 7.84 5.39 -2.98
CA GLY A 121 7.74 5.70 -4.40
C GLY A 121 6.87 4.69 -5.18
N ILE A 122 6.88 3.41 -4.79
CA ILE A 122 5.94 2.41 -5.33
C ILE A 122 4.49 2.78 -4.95
N ALA A 123 4.23 3.10 -3.69
CA ALA A 123 2.91 3.49 -3.21
C ALA A 123 2.39 4.73 -3.95
N GLU A 124 3.21 5.78 -4.07
CA GLU A 124 2.87 7.02 -4.77
C GLU A 124 2.52 6.78 -6.24
N ARG A 125 3.29 5.94 -6.96
CA ARG A 125 2.98 5.56 -8.34
C ARG A 125 1.67 4.79 -8.45
N LEU A 126 1.42 3.86 -7.54
CA LEU A 126 0.17 3.08 -7.52
C LEU A 126 -1.04 3.96 -7.21
N VAL A 127 -0.89 4.92 -6.29
CA VAL A 127 -1.92 5.93 -5.99
C VAL A 127 -2.16 6.82 -7.21
N GLY A 128 -1.10 7.31 -7.86
CA GLY A 128 -1.20 8.11 -9.07
C GLY A 128 -1.87 7.36 -10.23
N ALA A 129 -1.69 6.03 -10.30
CA ALA A 129 -2.35 5.16 -11.27
C ALA A 129 -3.76 4.71 -10.87
N GLY A 130 -4.28 5.15 -9.71
CA GLY A 130 -5.59 4.75 -9.20
C GLY A 130 -5.70 3.30 -8.73
N LEU A 131 -4.56 2.62 -8.54
CA LEU A 131 -4.48 1.20 -8.11
C LEU A 131 -4.38 1.03 -6.59
N ALA A 132 -3.98 2.08 -5.87
CA ALA A 132 -3.90 2.09 -4.42
C ALA A 132 -4.57 3.35 -3.84
N VAL A 133 -5.01 3.26 -2.60
CA VAL A 133 -5.59 4.39 -1.85
C VAL A 133 -4.46 5.11 -1.11
N PRO A 134 -4.43 6.46 -1.08
CA PRO A 134 -3.42 7.19 -0.32
C PRO A 134 -3.45 6.82 1.17
N ASP A 135 -2.28 6.55 1.74
CA ASP A 135 -2.12 6.31 3.17
C ASP A 135 -2.70 7.49 3.98
N GLY A 136 -3.47 7.18 5.02
CA GLY A 136 -4.20 8.18 5.82
C GLY A 136 -5.63 8.50 5.33
N SER A 137 -6.04 8.03 4.15
CA SER A 137 -7.45 8.12 3.71
C SER A 137 -8.34 7.07 4.36
N GLY A 138 -7.77 5.99 4.91
CA GLY A 138 -8.49 4.87 5.52
C GLY A 138 -9.27 5.20 6.79
N THR A 139 -9.00 6.36 7.41
CA THR A 139 -9.86 6.88 8.48
C THR A 139 -11.25 7.19 7.97
N THR A 140 -11.41 7.61 6.71
CA THR A 140 -12.71 8.09 6.21
C THR A 140 -13.78 7.02 6.11
N VAL A 141 -13.50 5.77 5.74
CA VAL A 141 -14.56 4.75 5.62
C VAL A 141 -14.99 4.22 6.99
N ALA A 142 -14.03 3.93 7.87
CA ALA A 142 -14.33 3.47 9.23
C ALA A 142 -14.90 4.59 10.13
N GLU A 143 -14.53 5.85 9.91
CA GLU A 143 -15.17 7.00 10.55
C GLU A 143 -16.52 7.32 9.92
N ALA A 144 -16.68 7.23 8.59
CA ALA A 144 -17.96 7.46 7.93
C ALA A 144 -19.01 6.44 8.36
N VAL A 145 -18.64 5.17 8.54
CA VAL A 145 -19.55 4.14 9.09
C VAL A 145 -19.91 4.44 10.55
N ARG A 146 -19.05 5.13 11.31
CA ARG A 146 -19.32 5.51 12.71
C ARG A 146 -20.21 6.75 12.83
N GLN A 147 -20.39 7.50 11.74
CA GLN A 147 -21.21 8.72 11.68
C GLN A 147 -22.64 8.47 11.14
N VAL A 148 -22.96 7.26 10.69
CA VAL A 148 -24.31 6.82 10.27
C VAL A 148 -24.93 5.98 11.36
#